data_AF-A0A9N9T462-F1
#
_entry.id   AF-A0A9N9T462-F1
#
_cell.length_a   1.000
_cell.length_b   1.000
_cell.length_c   1.000
_cell.angle_alpha   90.00
_cell.angle_beta   90.00
_cell.angle_gamma   90.00
#
_symmetry.space_group_name_H-M   'P 1'
#
loop_
_entity.id
_entity.type
_entity.pdbx_description
1 polymer ?
#
loop_
_entity_poly.entity_id
_entity_poly.type
_entity_poly.pdbx_seq_one_letter_code
_entity_poly.pdbx_strand_id
1 'polypeptide(L)'
;MWVYRRILKISWTEHVTNNKVIRRINKRMEVLETIKTQKLQYLGHVMRNERYNLVQLIIQGKIQGKRSVGRRRISWLRNLREWYGCTEGCTDQLNYSEQQHLRSE
;
A
#
# COMPACT_ATOMS: atom_id res chain seq x y z
N MET A 1 5.41 12.43 17.23
CA MET A 1 5.17 13.85 17.57
C MET A 1 6.14 14.42 18.59
N TRP A 2 6.57 13.64 19.59
CA TRP A 2 7.47 14.12 20.65
C TRP A 2 8.77 14.76 20.15
N VAL A 3 9.49 14.09 19.25
CA VAL A 3 10.74 14.63 18.64
C VAL A 3 10.51 15.98 17.98
N TYR A 4 9.43 16.14 17.22
CA TYR A 4 9.08 17.39 16.54
C TYR A 4 8.75 18.53 17.51
N ARG A 5 8.05 18.23 18.61
CA ARG A 5 7.79 19.22 19.67
C ARG A 5 9.07 19.67 20.37
N ARG A 6 10.02 18.74 20.58
CA ARG A 6 11.35 19.07 21.14
C ARG A 6 12.19 19.95 20.22
N ILE A 7 12.25 19.64 18.93
CA ILE A 7 12.97 20.46 17.93
C ILE A 7 12.40 21.87 17.88
N LEU A 8 11.07 21.99 17.87
CA LEU A 8 10.37 23.28 17.84
C LEU A 8 10.27 23.97 19.22
N LYS A 9 10.85 23.38 20.28
CA LYS A 9 10.78 23.86 21.68
C LYS A 9 9.36 24.19 22.16
N ILE A 10 8.37 23.39 21.75
CA ILE A 10 6.95 23.58 22.11
C ILE A 10 6.71 23.00 23.50
N SER A 11 6.30 23.85 24.45
CA SER A 11 5.86 23.45 25.78
C SER A 11 4.54 22.69 25.71
N TRP A 12 4.31 21.81 26.68
CA TRP A 12 3.02 21.11 26.80
C TRP A 12 1.88 22.09 27.12
N THR A 13 2.18 23.20 27.82
CA THR A 13 1.22 24.25 28.20
C THR A 13 0.65 25.02 27.02
N GLU A 14 1.33 25.00 25.87
CA GLU A 14 0.86 25.71 24.67
C GLU A 14 -0.29 24.98 23.95
N HIS A 15 -0.61 23.73 24.34
CA HIS A 15 -1.69 22.92 23.76
C HIS A 15 -1.75 22.91 22.21
N VAL A 16 -0.60 23.02 21.55
CA VAL A 16 -0.53 23.11 20.08
C VAL A 16 -0.98 21.81 19.44
N THR A 17 -1.88 21.87 18.45
CA THR A 17 -2.36 20.70 17.70
C THR A 17 -1.26 20.04 16.87
N ASN A 18 -1.31 18.71 16.73
CA ASN A 18 -0.30 17.95 15.96
C ASN A 18 -0.17 18.47 14.51
N ASN A 19 -1.28 18.79 13.86
CA ASN A 19 -1.28 19.34 12.50
C ASN A 19 -0.48 20.64 12.40
N LYS A 20 -0.54 21.52 13.41
CA LYS A 20 0.21 22.78 13.43
C LYS A 20 1.71 22.54 13.67
N VAL A 21 2.08 21.57 14.51
CA VAL A 21 3.47 21.14 14.70
C VAL A 21 4.10 20.66 13.39
N ILE A 22 3.36 19.86 12.62
CA ILE A 22 3.81 19.30 11.34
C ILE A 22 3.98 20.39 10.28
N ARG A 23 2.99 21.30 10.18
CA ARG A 23 3.05 22.46 9.26
C ARG A 23 4.29 23.32 9.53
N ARG A 24 4.62 23.57 10.81
CA ARG A 24 5.83 24.35 11.21
C ARG A 24 7.14 23.71 10.78
N ILE A 25 7.21 22.38 10.80
CA ILE A 25 8.39 21.62 10.34
C ILE A 25 8.41 21.45 8.80
N ASN A 26 7.37 21.94 8.11
CA ASN A 26 7.19 21.79 6.66
C ASN A 26 7.31 20.33 6.19
N LYS A 27 6.91 19.37 7.04
CA LYS A 27 6.90 17.96 6.68
C LYS A 27 5.52 17.58 6.16
N ARG A 28 5.46 16.92 5.00
CA ARG A 28 4.24 16.23 4.58
C ARG A 28 4.00 15.04 5.50
N MET A 29 2.89 15.06 6.25
CA MET A 29 2.42 13.87 6.95
C MET A 29 1.54 13.06 6.02
N GLU A 30 2.16 12.21 5.23
CA GLU A 30 1.43 11.17 4.52
C GLU A 30 1.58 9.87 5.31
N VAL A 31 0.91 9.82 6.47
CA VAL A 31 0.84 8.60 7.30
C VAL A 31 0.33 7.44 6.44
N LEU A 32 -0.64 7.71 5.58
CA LEU A 32 -1.15 6.73 4.62
C LEU A 32 -0.08 6.28 3.63
N GLU A 33 0.71 7.18 3.05
CA GLU A 33 1.79 6.82 2.13
C GLU A 33 2.89 6.03 2.84
N THR A 34 3.24 6.41 4.06
CA THR A 34 4.21 5.65 4.90
C THR A 34 3.71 4.22 5.14
N ILE A 35 2.43 4.07 5.51
CA ILE A 35 1.80 2.76 5.71
C ILE A 35 1.78 1.97 4.39
N LYS A 36 1.40 2.61 3.28
CA LYS A 36 1.40 1.99 1.94
C LYS A 36 2.78 1.43 1.59
N THR A 37 3.82 2.24 1.77
CA THR A 37 5.21 1.87 1.48
C THR A 37 5.70 0.73 2.37
N GLN A 38 5.50 0.82 3.69
CA GLN A 38 5.91 -0.24 4.62
C GLN A 38 5.19 -1.56 4.33
N LYS A 39 3.90 -1.50 3.99
CA LYS A 39 3.12 -2.68 3.62
C LYS A 39 3.64 -3.34 2.36
N LEU A 40 4.04 -2.56 1.36
CA LEU A 40 4.64 -3.06 0.12
C LEU A 40 6.04 -3.64 0.35
N GLN A 41 6.87 -3.00 1.18
CA GLN A 41 8.18 -3.52 1.58
C GLN A 41 8.05 -4.87 2.29
N TYR A 42 7.09 -5.00 3.19
CA TYR A 42 6.80 -6.27 3.86
C TYR A 42 6.35 -7.36 2.87
N LEU A 43 5.52 -7.02 1.87
CA LEU A 43 5.15 -7.95 0.80
C LEU A 43 6.40 -8.46 0.08
N GLY A 44 7.28 -7.55 -0.34
CA GLY A 44 8.52 -7.90 -1.02
C GLY A 44 9.45 -8.78 -0.16
N HIS A 45 9.53 -8.48 1.14
CA HIS A 45 10.30 -9.30 2.10
C HIS A 45 9.77 -10.72 2.20
N VAL A 46 8.45 -10.88 2.36
CA VAL A 46 7.80 -12.20 2.46
C VAL A 46 7.95 -12.98 1.16
N MET A 47 7.82 -12.33 -0.01
CA MET A 47 7.88 -13.00 -1.31
C MET A 47 9.29 -13.41 -1.73
N ARG A 48 10.34 -12.72 -1.25
CA ARG A 48 11.74 -13.02 -1.61
C ARG A 48 12.36 -14.17 -0.84
N ASN A 49 11.78 -14.59 0.29
CA ASN A 49 12.39 -15.56 1.19
C ASN A 49 11.52 -16.80 1.36
N GLU A 50 12.06 -17.97 0.99
CA GLU A 50 11.43 -19.29 1.06
C GLU A 50 11.05 -19.72 2.48
N ARG A 51 11.66 -19.13 3.52
CA ARG A 51 11.27 -19.40 4.91
C ARG A 51 9.81 -19.04 5.20
N TYR A 52 9.19 -18.19 4.38
CA TYR A 52 7.80 -17.74 4.55
C TYR A 52 6.80 -18.44 3.61
N ASN A 53 7.11 -19.63 3.07
CA ASN A 53 6.26 -20.37 2.13
C ASN A 53 4.78 -20.48 2.56
N LEU A 54 4.51 -20.77 3.83
CA LEU A 54 3.13 -20.82 4.34
C LEU A 54 2.43 -19.46 4.22
N VAL A 55 3.10 -18.38 4.61
CA VAL A 55 2.57 -17.02 4.54
C VAL A 55 2.35 -16.59 3.09
N GLN A 56 3.26 -16.96 2.19
CA GLN A 56 3.13 -16.72 0.76
C GLN A 56 1.87 -17.42 0.19
N LEU A 57 1.64 -18.70 0.54
CA LEU A 57 0.44 -19.44 0.13
C LEU A 57 -0.85 -18.77 0.63
N ILE A 58 -0.84 -18.29 1.89
CA ILE A 58 -1.98 -17.57 2.49
C ILE A 58 -2.24 -16.25 1.77
N ILE A 59 -1.19 -15.47 1.50
CA ILE A 59 -1.29 -14.16 0.86
C ILE A 59 -1.74 -14.29 -0.60
N GLN A 60 -1.19 -15.26 -1.34
CA GLN A 60 -1.57 -15.57 -2.73
C GLN A 60 -2.97 -16.20 -2.82
N GLY A 61 -3.51 -16.73 -1.72
CA GLY A 61 -4.83 -17.34 -1.69
C GLY A 61 -4.90 -18.71 -2.37
N LYS A 62 -3.76 -19.41 -2.48
CA LYS A 62 -3.65 -20.77 -3.06
C LYS A 62 -4.08 -21.88 -2.10
N ILE A 63 -4.77 -21.54 -1.02
CA ILE A 63 -5.26 -22.51 -0.03
C ILE A 63 -6.54 -23.15 -0.54
N GLN A 64 -6.59 -24.48 -0.50
CA GLN A 64 -7.78 -25.25 -0.85
C GLN A 64 -8.92 -25.00 0.15
N GLY A 65 -10.16 -24.93 -0.34
CA GLY A 65 -11.36 -24.81 0.47
C GLY A 65 -12.11 -23.48 0.34
N LYS A 66 -13.35 -23.47 0.86
CA LYS A 66 -14.22 -22.29 0.84
C LYS A 66 -13.81 -21.31 1.92
N ARG A 67 -13.87 -20.00 1.63
CA ARG A 67 -13.65 -18.96 2.65
C ARG A 67 -14.70 -19.07 3.75
N SER A 68 -14.25 -19.06 5.01
CA SER A 68 -15.14 -19.05 6.17
C SER A 68 -15.98 -17.77 6.24
N VAL A 69 -17.20 -17.91 6.74
CA VAL A 69 -18.08 -16.77 7.05
C VAL A 69 -17.41 -15.92 8.12
N GLY A 70 -17.49 -14.59 7.98
CA GLY A 70 -16.85 -13.63 8.90
C GLY A 70 -15.42 -13.23 8.51
N ARG A 71 -14.74 -13.95 7.60
CA ARG A 71 -13.46 -13.49 7.07
C ARG A 71 -13.64 -12.22 6.23
N ARG A 72 -12.72 -11.24 6.39
CA ARG A 72 -12.74 -10.00 5.60
C ARG A 72 -12.78 -10.32 4.10
N ARG A 73 -13.70 -9.68 3.37
CA ARG A 73 -13.88 -9.84 1.91
C ARG A 73 -12.67 -9.32 1.11
N ILE A 74 -12.02 -8.29 1.61
CA ILE A 74 -10.84 -7.69 0.99
C ILE A 74 -9.61 -8.46 1.47
N SER A 75 -8.97 -9.19 0.56
CA SER A 75 -7.67 -9.82 0.83
C SER A 75 -6.56 -8.78 0.87
N TRP A 76 -5.45 -9.12 1.51
CA TRP A 76 -4.32 -8.20 1.64
C TRP A 76 -3.75 -7.77 0.27
N LEU A 77 -3.62 -8.70 -0.68
CA LEU A 77 -3.24 -8.40 -2.08
C LEU A 77 -4.27 -7.54 -2.80
N ARG A 78 -5.58 -7.80 -2.61
CA ARG A 78 -6.64 -6.99 -3.22
C ARG A 78 -6.58 -5.54 -2.72
N ASN A 79 -6.34 -5.36 -1.42
CA ASN A 79 -6.21 -4.02 -0.84
C ASN A 79 -4.98 -3.28 -1.38
N LEU A 80 -3.85 -3.96 -1.56
CA LEU A 80 -2.66 -3.35 -2.17
C LEU A 80 -2.94 -2.94 -3.63
N ARG A 81 -3.58 -3.80 -4.43
CA ARG A 81 -3.97 -3.47 -5.80
C ARG A 81 -4.86 -2.24 -5.87
N GLU A 82 -5.85 -2.15 -4.99
CA GLU A 82 -6.73 -0.98 -4.87
C GLU A 82 -5.95 0.29 -4.46
N TRP A 83 -5.00 0.18 -3.54
CA TRP A 83 -4.19 1.32 -3.09
C TRP A 83 -3.22 1.88 -4.14
N TYR A 84 -2.81 1.06 -5.10
CA TYR A 84 -1.82 1.39 -6.14
C TYR A 84 -2.42 1.40 -7.56
N GLY A 85 -3.73 1.20 -7.71
CA GLY A 85 -4.40 1.20 -9.02
C GLY A 85 -4.03 0.01 -9.93
N CYS A 86 -3.42 -1.04 -9.39
CA CYS A 86 -3.02 -2.24 -10.15
C CYS A 86 -4.20 -3.20 -10.36
N THR A 87 -5.30 -2.68 -10.90
CA THR A 87 -6.47 -3.49 -11.26
C THR A 87 -6.15 -4.27 -12.53
N GLU A 88 -6.54 -5.56 -12.58
CA GLU A 88 -6.32 -6.51 -13.68
C GLU A 88 -7.16 -6.16 -14.94
N GLY A 89 -7.10 -4.91 -15.39
CA GLY A 89 -7.86 -4.37 -16.53
C GLY A 89 -7.06 -3.41 -17.39
N CYS A 90 -5.73 -3.53 -17.40
CA CYS A 90 -4.86 -2.87 -18.38
C CYS A 90 -4.01 -3.92 -19.09
N THR A 91 -4.67 -4.87 -19.74
CA THR A 91 -4.12 -5.66 -20.85
C THR A 91 -4.75 -5.26 -22.19
N ASP A 92 -5.74 -4.36 -22.19
CA ASP A 92 -6.48 -4.01 -23.41
C ASP A 92 -5.99 -2.73 -24.09
N GLN A 93 -5.12 -1.94 -23.45
CA GLN A 93 -4.58 -0.72 -24.06
C GLN A 93 -3.33 -0.95 -24.92
N LEU A 94 -2.58 -2.03 -24.68
CA LEU A 94 -1.42 -2.39 -25.51
C LEU A 94 -1.83 -3.15 -26.78
N ASN A 95 -2.95 -3.90 -26.73
CA ASN A 95 -3.48 -4.62 -27.88
C ASN A 95 -4.23 -3.73 -28.88
N TYR A 96 -4.74 -2.55 -28.47
CA TYR A 96 -5.47 -1.65 -29.38
C TYR A 96 -4.55 -0.90 -30.35
N SER A 97 -3.32 -0.56 -29.92
CA SER A 97 -2.32 0.07 -30.79
C SER A 97 -1.69 -0.91 -31.79
N GLU A 98 -1.53 -2.18 -31.43
CA GLU A 98 -0.99 -3.20 -32.34
C GLU A 98 -2.02 -3.61 -33.41
N GLN A 99 -3.32 -3.61 -33.09
CA GLN A 99 -4.38 -3.95 -34.04
C GLN A 99 -4.66 -2.86 -35.09
N GLN A 100 -4.33 -1.60 -34.82
CA GLN A 100 -4.45 -0.53 -35.82
C GLN A 100 -3.33 -0.57 -36.86
N HIS A 101 -2.13 -1.02 -36.48
CA HIS A 101 -0.98 -1.08 -37.39
C HIS A 101 -1.03 -2.27 -38.36
N LEU A 102 -1.68 -3.37 -37.97
CA LEU A 102 -1.88 -4.59 -38.78
C LEU A 102 -3.10 -4.53 -39.72
N ARG A 103 -3.94 -3.49 -39.62
CA ARG A 103 -5.11 -3.28 -40.51
C ARG A 103 -4.85 -2.20 -41.56
N SER A 104 -3.68 -1.54 -41.50
CA SER A 104 -3.24 -0.51 -42.45
C SER A 104 -2.17 -0.98 -43.44
N GLU A 105 -1.84 -2.27 -43.42
CA GLU A 105 -1.13 -3.00 -44.49
C GLU A 105 -2.13 -3.89 -45.25
#